data_AF-R6T9E5-F1
#
_entry.id   AF-R6T9E5-F1
#
_cell.length_a   1.000
_cell.length_b   1.000
_cell.length_c   1.000
_cell.angle_alpha   90.00
_cell.angle_beta   90.00
_cell.angle_gamma   90.00
#
_symmetry.space_group_name_H-M   'P 1'
#
loop_
_entity.id
_entity.type
_entity.pdbx_description
1 polymer ?
#
loop_
_entity_poly.entity_id
_entity_poly.type
_entity_poly.pdbx_seq_one_letter_code
_entity_poly.pdbx_strand_id
1 'polypeptide(L)'
;MACRNSYKKKTRRIMTQFFEGNGAVATVGEQAVSDLIFGVDSASPANVMLQNNLSMLEWVTRNKVYPVFWGRNLNGDGCLTAQEITYLYLAGCKIAAIYVPDGERNTEEMGAQDAAAALKLAEDLCIPRDAAIFTETNDTETTAYLKGYAQGVLAQGYVPGFRAKTDAQFGFDREYSRGMQTDREIFSRCLIWALSPTIAEYDRITTTHLIHPDEWKPFAPSGIRRKDIAAWQYGKDCHAIGDENDREVCFNINLIRNEAVITNHMF
;
A
#
# COMPACT_ATOMS: atom_id res chain seq x y z
N MET A 1 41.58 22.12 16.58
CA MET A 1 42.36 21.11 15.83
C MET A 1 41.72 19.76 16.11
N ALA A 2 40.90 19.21 15.20
CA ALA A 2 41.26 18.44 13.98
C ALA A 2 41.69 17.00 14.35
N CYS A 3 41.21 15.88 13.79
CA CYS A 3 40.60 15.50 12.49
C CYS A 3 39.55 14.38 12.74
N ARG A 4 38.42 14.20 12.04
CA ARG A 4 38.04 14.15 10.60
C ARG A 4 38.44 12.85 9.85
N ASN A 5 37.41 12.08 9.48
CA ASN A 5 37.24 11.10 8.38
C ASN A 5 38.09 9.80 8.36
N SER A 6 37.43 8.64 8.22
CA SER A 6 37.07 8.10 6.90
C SER A 6 36.41 6.70 7.00
N TYR A 7 35.15 6.59 6.60
CA TYR A 7 34.53 5.32 6.21
C TYR A 7 35.21 4.83 4.92
N LYS A 8 35.64 3.57 4.87
CA LYS A 8 36.13 2.89 3.66
C LYS A 8 35.17 1.77 3.27
N LYS A 9 34.51 1.93 2.10
CA LYS A 9 33.81 0.87 1.35
C LYS A 9 34.80 -0.26 1.04
N LYS A 10 34.39 -1.51 1.34
CA LYS A 10 35.18 -2.71 1.07
C LYS A 10 34.79 -3.27 -0.30
N THR A 11 35.50 -2.87 -1.35
CA THR A 11 35.38 -3.49 -2.68
C THR A 11 36.19 -4.79 -2.69
N ARG A 12 35.52 -5.93 -2.83
CA ARG A 12 36.18 -7.24 -2.96
C ARG A 12 36.59 -7.44 -4.43
N ARG A 13 37.89 -7.43 -4.71
CA ARG A 13 38.49 -7.85 -5.99
C ARG A 13 38.30 -9.35 -6.16
N ILE A 14 37.70 -9.79 -7.27
CA ILE A 14 37.77 -11.18 -7.73
C ILE A 14 38.76 -11.21 -8.91
N MET A 15 39.82 -12.02 -8.78
CA MET A 15 40.73 -12.33 -9.87
C MET A 15 40.00 -13.23 -10.87
N THR A 16 39.99 -12.84 -12.15
CA THR A 16 39.51 -13.69 -13.24
C THR A 16 40.74 -14.27 -13.95
N GLN A 17 40.94 -15.58 -13.86
CA GLN A 17 41.80 -16.34 -14.76
C GLN A 17 41.04 -16.58 -16.07
N PHE A 18 41.67 -16.25 -17.19
CA PHE A 18 41.13 -16.45 -18.54
C PHE A 18 41.25 -17.91 -18.98
N PHE A 19 40.15 -18.48 -19.49
CA PHE A 19 40.19 -19.54 -20.49
C PHE A 19 39.13 -19.22 -21.55
N GLU A 20 39.57 -19.17 -22.81
CA GLU A 20 38.77 -18.90 -24.00
C GLU A 20 37.96 -20.13 -24.43
N GLY A 21 36.74 -19.92 -24.93
CA GLY A 21 35.95 -20.96 -25.61
C GLY A 21 34.49 -20.59 -25.86
N ASN A 22 34.14 -20.39 -27.13
CA ASN A 22 32.85 -19.98 -27.70
C ASN A 22 31.59 -20.71 -27.17
N GLY A 23 30.51 -19.96 -26.94
CA GLY A 23 29.14 -20.48 -27.04
C GLY A 23 28.09 -19.95 -26.04
N ALA A 24 27.18 -19.12 -26.54
CA ALA A 24 25.78 -18.95 -26.13
C ALA A 24 25.38 -18.08 -24.90
N VAL A 25 24.21 -17.47 -25.12
CA VAL A 25 23.20 -16.92 -24.19
C VAL A 25 23.51 -15.55 -23.57
N ALA A 26 22.86 -14.52 -24.11
CA ALA A 26 22.65 -13.26 -23.41
C ALA A 26 21.78 -13.53 -22.17
N THR A 27 22.42 -13.66 -21.02
CA THR A 27 21.75 -13.57 -19.72
C THR A 27 21.28 -12.13 -19.54
N VAL A 28 19.96 -11.96 -19.60
CA VAL A 28 19.30 -10.73 -19.15
C VAL A 28 19.69 -10.55 -17.69
N GLY A 29 20.54 -9.55 -17.43
CA GLY A 29 20.94 -9.19 -16.08
C GLY A 29 19.71 -8.89 -15.24
N GLU A 30 19.62 -9.60 -14.12
CA GLU A 30 18.67 -9.40 -13.05
C GLU A 30 18.66 -7.91 -12.68
N GLN A 31 17.56 -7.21 -13.00
CA GLN A 31 17.39 -5.81 -12.64
C GLN A 31 17.51 -5.68 -11.12
N ALA A 32 18.43 -4.81 -10.68
CA ALA A 32 18.58 -4.42 -9.29
C ALA A 32 17.21 -4.14 -8.68
N VAL A 33 16.94 -4.74 -7.51
CA VAL A 33 15.77 -4.46 -6.69
C VAL A 33 15.76 -2.95 -6.45
N SER A 34 14.77 -2.24 -7.02
CA SER A 34 14.50 -0.87 -6.62
C SER A 34 14.23 -0.87 -5.12
N ASP A 35 14.83 0.07 -4.39
CA ASP A 35 14.69 0.19 -2.94
C ASP A 35 13.20 0.07 -2.56
N LEU A 36 12.87 -0.88 -1.68
CA LEU A 36 11.49 -1.08 -1.22
C LEU A 36 11.10 0.12 -0.36
N ILE A 37 10.02 0.79 -0.72
CA ILE A 37 9.60 2.04 -0.08
C ILE A 37 8.63 1.71 1.05
N PHE A 38 9.00 2.09 2.26
CA PHE A 38 8.23 1.84 3.47
C PHE A 38 7.08 2.84 3.64
N GLY A 39 5.92 2.33 4.06
CA GLY A 39 4.79 3.12 4.53
C GLY A 39 3.94 2.34 5.51
N VAL A 40 2.87 2.96 5.98
CA VAL A 40 1.95 2.36 6.96
C VAL A 40 0.50 2.59 6.55
N ASP A 41 -0.43 1.85 7.13
CA ASP A 41 -1.85 2.21 7.15
C ASP A 41 -2.39 2.00 8.56
N SER A 42 -3.40 2.78 8.94
CA SER A 42 -4.01 2.68 10.26
C SER A 42 -5.49 3.01 10.18
N ALA A 43 -6.30 2.44 11.07
CA ALA A 43 -7.67 2.88 11.29
C ALA A 43 -7.70 4.21 12.08
N SER A 44 -6.85 4.33 13.11
CA SER A 44 -6.73 5.52 13.94
C SER A 44 -5.98 6.65 13.23
N PRO A 45 -6.28 7.94 13.53
CA PRO A 45 -5.58 9.08 12.96
C PRO A 45 -4.08 9.11 13.26
N ALA A 46 -3.26 9.50 12.29
CA ALA A 46 -1.81 9.65 12.45
C ALA A 46 -1.43 10.73 13.48
N ASN A 47 -2.32 11.70 13.72
CA ASN A 47 -2.18 12.76 14.71
C ASN A 47 -2.89 12.46 16.05
N VAL A 48 -3.40 11.24 16.26
CA VAL A 48 -3.95 10.85 17.57
C VAL A 48 -2.86 10.82 18.62
N MET A 49 -3.15 11.36 19.81
CA MET A 49 -2.24 11.29 20.95
C MET A 49 -2.35 9.93 21.64
N LEU A 50 -1.20 9.38 22.01
CA LEU A 50 -1.08 8.08 22.65
C LEU A 50 -0.78 8.24 24.14
N GLN A 51 -0.98 7.17 24.92
CA GLN A 51 -0.76 7.14 26.38
C GLN A 51 0.66 7.56 26.82
N ASN A 52 1.64 7.53 25.91
CA ASN A 52 3.02 7.95 26.15
C ASN A 52 3.33 9.38 25.68
N ASN A 53 2.30 10.17 25.38
CA ASN A 53 2.38 11.56 24.92
C ASN A 53 3.16 11.73 23.60
N LEU A 54 3.09 10.73 22.73
CA LEU A 54 3.51 10.81 21.33
C LEU A 54 2.28 10.77 20.43
N SER A 55 2.36 11.37 19.25
CA SER A 55 1.39 11.08 18.20
C SER A 55 1.58 9.67 17.63
N MET A 56 0.58 9.14 16.92
CA MET A 56 0.74 7.88 16.20
C MET A 56 1.86 7.92 15.14
N LEU A 57 2.04 9.03 14.42
CA LEU A 57 3.18 9.21 13.51
C LEU A 57 4.53 9.18 14.25
N GLU A 58 4.65 9.86 15.38
CA GLU A 58 5.87 9.85 16.20
C GLU A 58 6.15 8.45 16.75
N TRP A 59 5.11 7.71 17.11
CA TRP A 59 5.23 6.32 17.54
C TRP A 59 5.71 5.38 16.43
N VAL A 60 5.19 5.53 15.21
CA VAL A 60 5.69 4.80 14.03
C VAL A 60 7.16 5.13 13.81
N THR A 61 7.52 6.41 13.72
CA THR A 61 8.89 6.85 13.40
C THR A 61 9.91 6.50 14.48
N ARG A 62 9.47 6.32 15.74
CA ARG A 62 10.32 5.82 16.82
C ARG A 62 10.62 4.32 16.70
N ASN A 63 9.67 3.54 16.19
CA ASN A 63 9.73 2.08 16.21
C ASN A 63 10.05 1.44 14.85
N LYS A 64 9.93 2.21 13.77
CA LYS A 64 10.08 1.78 12.37
C LYS A 64 10.79 2.86 11.56
N VAL A 65 11.00 2.59 10.28
CA VAL A 65 11.49 3.60 9.33
C VAL A 65 10.44 4.68 9.16
N TYR A 66 10.88 5.88 8.80
CA TYR A 66 9.98 6.97 8.49
C TYR A 66 9.03 6.57 7.35
N PRO A 67 7.69 6.64 7.53
CA PRO A 67 6.76 6.25 6.49
C PRO A 67 6.75 7.30 5.38
N VAL A 68 7.03 6.88 4.14
CA VAL A 68 6.92 7.76 2.97
C VAL A 68 5.46 8.01 2.60
N PHE A 69 4.58 7.04 2.91
CA PHE A 69 3.14 7.18 2.75
C PHE A 69 2.36 6.59 3.92
N TRP A 70 1.12 7.05 4.06
CA TRP A 70 0.17 6.63 5.07
C TRP A 70 -1.20 6.33 4.43
N GLY A 71 -1.69 5.09 4.55
CA GLY A 71 -3.03 4.69 4.17
C GLY A 71 -4.07 5.09 5.21
N ARG A 72 -5.08 5.86 4.79
CA ARG A 72 -6.10 6.41 5.70
C ARG A 72 -7.51 6.23 5.17
N ASN A 73 -8.41 5.89 6.07
CA ASN A 73 -9.81 5.64 5.74
C ASN A 73 -10.55 6.95 5.47
N LEU A 74 -11.32 7.02 4.38
CA LEU A 74 -12.20 8.15 4.05
C LEU A 74 -13.48 8.15 4.89
N ASN A 75 -13.90 6.99 5.38
CA ASN A 75 -15.12 6.81 6.16
C ASN A 75 -14.87 5.93 7.40
N GLY A 76 -15.90 5.84 8.24
CA GLY A 76 -15.85 5.11 9.50
C GLY A 76 -15.25 5.91 10.66
N ASP A 77 -15.11 5.25 11.81
CA ASP A 77 -14.57 5.85 13.01
C ASP A 77 -13.10 6.22 12.85
N GLY A 78 -12.75 7.44 13.26
CA GLY A 78 -11.38 7.94 13.11
C GLY A 78 -10.96 8.14 11.66
N CYS A 79 -11.89 8.39 10.73
CA CYS A 79 -11.59 8.69 9.33
C CYS A 79 -10.72 9.95 9.16
N LEU A 80 -10.14 10.06 7.96
CA LEU A 80 -9.26 11.13 7.53
C LEU A 80 -9.95 12.49 7.65
N THR A 81 -9.23 13.46 8.20
CA THR A 81 -9.72 14.85 8.35
C THR A 81 -8.77 15.83 7.69
N ALA A 82 -9.24 17.04 7.36
CA ALA A 82 -8.39 18.11 6.82
C ALA A 82 -7.22 18.49 7.76
N GLN A 83 -7.42 18.38 9.07
CA GLN A 83 -6.36 18.60 10.07
C GLN A 83 -5.29 17.52 9.98
N GLU A 84 -5.70 16.25 9.86
CA GLU A 84 -4.78 15.13 9.69
C GLU A 84 -4.03 15.20 8.35
N ILE A 85 -4.71 15.58 7.26
CA ILE A 85 -4.08 15.80 5.94
C ILE A 85 -2.96 16.85 6.07
N THR A 86 -3.26 17.98 6.73
CA THR A 86 -2.26 19.04 6.94
C THR A 86 -1.09 18.53 7.78
N TYR A 87 -1.37 17.76 8.83
CA TYR A 87 -0.35 17.17 9.70
C TYR A 87 0.60 16.23 8.93
N LEU A 88 0.07 15.30 8.14
CA LEU A 88 0.85 14.37 7.32
C LEU A 88 1.62 15.09 6.21
N TYR A 89 1.00 16.07 5.56
CA TYR A 89 1.63 16.89 4.52
C TYR A 89 2.84 17.67 5.06
N LEU A 90 2.70 18.32 6.23
CA LEU A 90 3.81 19.03 6.89
C LEU A 90 4.94 18.09 7.32
N ALA A 91 4.60 16.82 7.61
CA ALA A 91 5.56 15.78 7.87
C ALA A 91 6.19 15.20 6.58
N GLY A 92 5.79 15.65 5.38
CA GLY A 92 6.28 15.11 4.12
C GLY A 92 5.86 13.65 3.87
N CYS A 93 4.76 13.21 4.47
CA CYS A 93 4.19 11.89 4.28
C CYS A 93 3.02 11.97 3.30
N LYS A 94 3.06 11.14 2.25
CA LYS A 94 1.98 11.04 1.25
C LYS A 94 0.77 10.28 1.79
N ILE A 95 -0.41 10.52 1.24
CA ILE A 95 -1.65 9.88 1.71
C ILE A 95 -2.23 8.97 0.63
N ALA A 96 -2.55 7.74 1.02
CA ALA A 96 -3.33 6.81 0.22
C ALA A 96 -4.76 6.73 0.79
N ALA A 97 -5.75 7.17 0.01
CA ALA A 97 -7.14 7.20 0.44
C ALA A 97 -7.81 5.82 0.32
N ILE A 98 -8.44 5.37 1.40
CA ILE A 98 -9.10 4.06 1.48
C ILE A 98 -10.57 4.26 1.83
N TYR A 99 -11.48 3.86 0.94
CA TYR A 99 -12.90 3.74 1.23
C TYR A 99 -13.19 2.32 1.74
N VAL A 100 -13.97 2.20 2.81
CA VAL A 100 -14.40 0.92 3.37
C VAL A 100 -15.90 0.82 3.19
N PRO A 101 -16.40 0.10 2.16
CA PRO A 101 -17.85 0.02 1.93
C PRO A 101 -18.57 -0.71 3.07
N ASP A 102 -19.89 -0.59 3.13
CA ASP A 102 -20.75 -1.45 3.95
C ASP A 102 -21.74 -2.23 3.07
N GLY A 103 -22.37 -3.26 3.64
CA GLY A 103 -23.41 -4.02 2.94
C GLY A 103 -22.92 -4.97 1.83
N GLU A 104 -23.87 -5.33 0.95
CA GLU A 104 -23.66 -6.27 -0.15
C GLU A 104 -22.95 -5.63 -1.34
N ARG A 105 -22.10 -6.41 -2.02
CA ARG A 105 -21.18 -5.89 -3.03
C ARG A 105 -21.10 -6.79 -4.27
N ASN A 106 -22.26 -7.12 -4.85
CA ASN A 106 -22.36 -8.17 -5.87
C ASN A 106 -22.86 -7.68 -7.25
N THR A 107 -23.29 -6.43 -7.39
CA THR A 107 -23.77 -5.84 -8.65
C THR A 107 -22.90 -4.67 -9.12
N GLU A 108 -22.95 -4.38 -10.43
CA GLU A 108 -22.27 -3.23 -11.03
C GLU A 108 -22.81 -1.91 -10.47
N GLU A 109 -24.12 -1.82 -10.24
CA GLU A 109 -24.78 -0.66 -9.66
C GLU A 109 -24.31 -0.36 -8.24
N MET A 110 -24.15 -1.40 -7.40
CA MET A 110 -23.58 -1.24 -6.05
C MET A 110 -22.15 -0.73 -6.11
N GLY A 111 -21.33 -1.24 -7.03
CA GLY A 111 -19.96 -0.75 -7.23
C GLY A 111 -19.93 0.73 -7.61
N ALA A 112 -20.82 1.15 -8.51
CA ALA A 112 -20.95 2.55 -8.92
C ALA A 112 -21.44 3.45 -7.78
N GLN A 113 -22.34 2.97 -6.92
CA GLN A 113 -22.81 3.68 -5.73
C GLN A 113 -21.67 3.90 -4.72
N ASP A 114 -20.87 2.87 -4.45
CA ASP A 114 -19.71 2.97 -3.57
C ASP A 114 -18.63 3.89 -4.12
N ALA A 115 -18.40 3.87 -5.44
CA ALA A 115 -17.52 4.84 -6.07
C ALA A 115 -18.04 6.27 -5.83
N ALA A 116 -19.33 6.54 -6.09
CA ALA A 116 -19.90 7.87 -5.87
C ALA A 116 -19.78 8.32 -4.39
N ALA A 117 -19.99 7.42 -3.43
CA ALA A 117 -19.83 7.70 -2.01
C ALA A 117 -18.37 8.03 -1.64
N ALA A 118 -17.41 7.21 -2.09
CA ALA A 118 -15.99 7.43 -1.88
C ALA A 118 -15.52 8.77 -2.46
N LEU A 119 -15.98 9.09 -3.68
CA LEU A 119 -15.60 10.31 -4.37
C LEU A 119 -16.17 11.57 -3.72
N LYS A 120 -17.39 11.51 -3.18
CA LYS A 120 -17.95 12.63 -2.43
C LYS A 120 -17.07 12.97 -1.21
N LEU A 121 -16.63 11.96 -0.47
CA LEU A 121 -15.72 12.14 0.67
C LEU A 121 -14.36 12.69 0.23
N ALA A 122 -13.84 12.19 -0.90
CA ALA A 122 -12.60 12.69 -1.47
C ALA A 122 -12.69 14.16 -1.90
N GLU A 123 -13.82 14.57 -2.48
CA GLU A 123 -14.09 15.95 -2.85
C GLU A 123 -14.21 16.87 -1.62
N ASP A 124 -14.94 16.43 -0.60
CA ASP A 124 -15.09 17.17 0.67
C ASP A 124 -13.72 17.41 1.35
N LEU A 125 -12.77 16.47 1.19
CA LEU A 125 -11.40 16.56 1.68
C LEU A 125 -10.42 17.22 0.69
N CYS A 126 -10.90 17.70 -0.46
CA CYS A 126 -10.09 18.32 -1.51
C CYS A 126 -8.95 17.43 -2.03
N ILE A 127 -9.18 16.11 -2.11
CA ILE A 127 -8.22 15.15 -2.67
C ILE A 127 -8.07 15.41 -4.18
N PRO A 128 -6.84 15.58 -4.70
CA PRO A 128 -6.61 15.93 -6.10
C PRO A 128 -7.08 14.82 -7.05
N ARG A 129 -7.65 15.25 -8.17
CA ARG A 129 -7.96 14.36 -9.31
C ARG A 129 -6.64 13.85 -9.86
N ASP A 130 -6.53 12.53 -10.10
CA ASP A 130 -5.33 11.72 -10.36
C ASP A 130 -4.86 10.86 -9.17
N ALA A 131 -5.26 11.21 -7.95
CA ALA A 131 -5.04 10.37 -6.78
C ALA A 131 -5.79 9.04 -6.90
N ALA A 132 -5.23 8.01 -6.29
CA ALA A 132 -5.89 6.72 -6.17
C ALA A 132 -6.90 6.72 -5.03
N ILE A 133 -8.09 6.20 -5.32
CA ILE A 133 -9.14 5.94 -4.33
C ILE A 133 -9.29 4.43 -4.21
N PHE A 134 -8.65 3.86 -3.19
CA PHE A 134 -8.71 2.43 -2.92
C PHE A 134 -10.04 2.09 -2.26
N THR A 135 -10.69 1.01 -2.67
CA THR A 135 -11.76 0.39 -1.89
C THR A 135 -11.26 -0.90 -1.24
N GLU A 136 -11.60 -1.12 0.02
CA GLU A 136 -11.33 -2.38 0.71
C GLU A 136 -12.32 -3.45 0.25
N THR A 137 -11.79 -4.55 -0.29
CA THR A 137 -12.61 -5.68 -0.73
C THR A 137 -12.76 -6.71 0.39
N ASN A 138 -13.83 -7.48 0.31
CA ASN A 138 -14.04 -8.71 1.04
C ASN A 138 -13.89 -9.92 0.08
N ASP A 139 -14.42 -11.08 0.49
CA ASP A 139 -14.31 -12.33 -0.27
C ASP A 139 -15.57 -12.66 -1.09
N THR A 140 -16.55 -11.73 -1.13
CA THR A 140 -17.87 -11.92 -1.76
C THR A 140 -18.13 -11.01 -2.96
N GLU A 141 -17.26 -10.02 -3.22
CA GLU A 141 -17.39 -9.15 -4.37
C GLU A 141 -17.37 -9.91 -5.68
N THR A 142 -18.20 -9.48 -6.62
CA THR A 142 -18.21 -10.04 -7.98
C THR A 142 -17.41 -9.18 -8.94
N THR A 143 -17.07 -9.76 -10.09
CA THR A 143 -16.46 -9.03 -11.21
C THR A 143 -17.30 -7.79 -11.60
N ALA A 144 -18.63 -7.89 -11.55
CA ALA A 144 -19.55 -6.81 -11.88
C ALA A 144 -19.40 -5.63 -10.89
N TYR A 145 -19.35 -5.92 -9.59
CA TYR A 145 -19.11 -4.89 -8.57
C TYR A 145 -17.75 -4.21 -8.76
N LEU A 146 -16.67 -4.98 -8.92
CA LEU A 146 -15.33 -4.42 -9.12
C LEU A 146 -15.28 -3.51 -10.35
N LYS A 147 -15.94 -3.93 -11.44
CA LYS A 147 -16.06 -3.13 -12.67
C LYS A 147 -16.82 -1.83 -12.43
N GLY A 148 -17.99 -1.88 -11.79
CA GLY A 148 -18.82 -0.71 -11.52
C GLY A 148 -18.09 0.33 -10.65
N TYR A 149 -17.38 -0.12 -9.62
CA TYR A 149 -16.53 0.75 -8.81
C TYR A 149 -15.42 1.39 -9.64
N ALA A 150 -14.67 0.57 -10.39
CA ALA A 150 -13.56 1.06 -11.20
C ALA A 150 -14.02 2.09 -12.24
N GLN A 151 -15.11 1.82 -12.96
CA GLN A 151 -15.67 2.75 -13.93
C GLN A 151 -16.15 4.06 -13.30
N GLY A 152 -16.83 3.99 -12.15
CA GLY A 152 -17.29 5.16 -11.42
C GLY A 152 -16.14 6.09 -10.99
N VAL A 153 -15.06 5.51 -10.44
CA VAL A 153 -13.86 6.26 -10.05
C VAL A 153 -13.16 6.87 -11.27
N LEU A 154 -12.97 6.09 -12.34
CA LEU A 154 -12.33 6.55 -13.57
C LEU A 154 -13.08 7.69 -14.26
N ALA A 155 -14.42 7.63 -14.27
CA ALA A 155 -15.26 8.64 -14.91
C ALA A 155 -15.09 10.04 -14.29
N GLN A 156 -14.64 10.11 -13.04
CA GLN A 156 -14.43 11.37 -12.31
C GLN A 156 -12.95 11.78 -12.25
N GLY A 157 -12.08 11.15 -13.03
CA GLY A 157 -10.67 11.52 -13.16
C GLY A 157 -9.76 11.06 -12.03
N TYR A 158 -10.22 10.14 -11.17
CA TYR A 158 -9.40 9.47 -10.16
C TYR A 158 -8.89 8.12 -10.67
N VAL A 159 -7.95 7.52 -9.91
CA VAL A 159 -7.43 6.19 -10.21
C VAL A 159 -8.09 5.15 -9.29
N PRO A 160 -8.78 4.13 -9.81
CA PRO A 160 -9.37 3.09 -8.97
C PRO A 160 -8.28 2.23 -8.34
N GLY A 161 -8.46 1.90 -7.06
CA GLY A 161 -7.63 0.95 -6.36
C GLY A 161 -8.45 -0.12 -5.64
N PHE A 162 -7.89 -1.32 -5.49
CA PHE A 162 -8.46 -2.38 -4.65
C PHE A 162 -7.45 -2.80 -3.60
N ARG A 163 -7.85 -2.72 -2.33
CA ARG A 163 -7.11 -3.25 -1.19
C ARG A 163 -7.73 -4.60 -0.81
N ALA A 164 -7.04 -5.68 -1.14
CA ALA A 164 -7.66 -7.00 -1.24
C ALA A 164 -6.73 -8.14 -0.82
N LYS A 165 -7.31 -9.25 -0.35
CA LYS A 165 -6.58 -10.51 -0.23
C LYS A 165 -6.37 -11.11 -1.61
N THR A 166 -5.12 -11.15 -2.05
CA THR A 166 -4.75 -11.54 -3.42
C THR A 166 -4.31 -13.01 -3.55
N ASP A 167 -4.41 -13.80 -2.48
CA ASP A 167 -4.22 -15.24 -2.55
C ASP A 167 -5.32 -15.88 -3.41
N ALA A 168 -4.97 -16.89 -4.20
CA ALA A 168 -5.89 -17.66 -5.04
C ALA A 168 -6.97 -18.41 -4.22
N GLN A 169 -6.78 -18.53 -2.91
CA GLN A 169 -7.80 -19.08 -2.00
C GLN A 169 -9.00 -18.14 -1.79
N PHE A 170 -8.87 -16.85 -2.11
CA PHE A 170 -9.91 -15.84 -1.90
C PHE A 170 -10.64 -15.46 -3.19
N GLY A 171 -11.88 -14.97 -3.05
CA GLY A 171 -12.75 -14.64 -4.18
C GLY A 171 -12.16 -13.57 -5.11
N PHE A 172 -11.40 -12.62 -4.55
CA PHE A 172 -10.84 -11.51 -5.30
C PHE A 172 -9.92 -11.95 -6.45
N ASP A 173 -9.07 -12.98 -6.25
CA ASP A 173 -8.21 -13.51 -7.32
C ASP A 173 -9.05 -13.89 -8.56
N ARG A 174 -10.09 -14.69 -8.36
CA ARG A 174 -10.95 -15.18 -9.44
C ARG A 174 -11.69 -14.04 -10.14
N GLU A 175 -12.31 -13.16 -9.36
CA GLU A 175 -13.19 -12.12 -9.89
C GLU A 175 -12.40 -11.01 -10.58
N TYR A 176 -11.28 -10.59 -10.01
CA TYR A 176 -10.37 -9.64 -10.67
C TYR A 176 -9.75 -10.24 -11.93
N SER A 177 -9.33 -11.51 -11.88
CA SER A 177 -8.75 -12.20 -13.05
C SER A 177 -9.76 -12.38 -14.18
N ARG A 178 -11.04 -12.61 -13.86
CA ARG A 178 -12.12 -12.60 -14.85
C ARG A 178 -12.28 -11.21 -15.48
N GLY A 179 -12.30 -10.16 -14.67
CA GLY A 179 -12.36 -8.77 -15.16
C GLY A 179 -11.19 -8.41 -16.09
N MET A 180 -9.97 -8.90 -15.79
CA MET A 180 -8.81 -8.75 -16.67
C MET A 180 -8.96 -9.45 -18.04
N GLN A 181 -9.84 -10.45 -18.15
CA GLN A 181 -10.14 -11.15 -19.41
C GLN A 181 -11.27 -10.49 -20.17
N THR A 182 -12.33 -10.05 -19.49
CA THR A 182 -13.56 -9.53 -20.13
C THR A 182 -13.54 -8.02 -20.35
N ASP A 183 -12.91 -7.27 -19.44
CA ASP A 183 -12.98 -5.81 -19.35
C ASP A 183 -11.59 -5.20 -19.10
N ARG A 184 -10.58 -5.74 -19.80
CA ARG A 184 -9.16 -5.42 -19.59
C ARG A 184 -8.84 -3.92 -19.59
N GLU A 185 -9.49 -3.13 -20.43
CA GLU A 185 -9.27 -1.69 -20.51
C GLU A 185 -9.53 -0.97 -19.18
N ILE A 186 -10.52 -1.44 -18.42
CA ILE A 186 -10.87 -0.89 -17.11
C ILE A 186 -9.94 -1.47 -16.06
N PHE A 187 -9.86 -2.80 -15.97
CA PHE A 187 -9.11 -3.46 -14.89
C PHE A 187 -7.60 -3.22 -14.97
N SER A 188 -7.02 -3.04 -16.16
CA SER A 188 -5.59 -2.72 -16.29
C SER A 188 -5.21 -1.33 -15.78
N ARG A 189 -6.19 -0.45 -15.49
CA ARG A 189 -5.98 0.87 -14.90
C ARG A 189 -6.12 0.86 -13.36
N CYS A 190 -6.53 -0.26 -12.79
CA CYS A 190 -6.71 -0.38 -11.34
C CYS A 190 -5.38 -0.68 -10.65
N LEU A 191 -5.13 0.02 -9.53
CA LEU A 191 -4.02 -0.29 -8.64
C LEU A 191 -4.42 -1.38 -7.65
N ILE A 192 -3.49 -2.29 -7.35
CA ILE A 192 -3.75 -3.39 -6.39
C ILE A 192 -2.86 -3.21 -5.17
N TRP A 193 -3.50 -3.10 -4.01
CA TRP A 193 -2.87 -3.17 -2.70
C TRP A 193 -3.12 -4.56 -2.12
N ALA A 194 -2.10 -5.41 -2.18
CA ALA A 194 -2.17 -6.78 -1.71
C ALA A 194 -2.16 -6.85 -0.17
N LEU A 195 -3.11 -7.60 0.40
CA LEU A 195 -3.16 -7.98 1.81
C LEU A 195 -2.63 -9.39 2.06
N SER A 196 -2.00 -10.00 1.05
CA SER A 196 -1.53 -11.39 1.10
C SER A 196 -0.19 -11.56 0.37
N PRO A 197 0.73 -12.39 0.92
CA PRO A 197 0.65 -12.96 2.27
C PRO A 197 0.92 -11.87 3.32
N THR A 198 0.36 -12.01 4.52
CA THR A 198 1.00 -11.39 5.69
C THR A 198 2.13 -12.29 6.14
N ILE A 199 3.18 -11.69 6.68
CA ILE A 199 4.35 -12.41 7.17
C ILE A 199 4.21 -12.50 8.69
N ALA A 200 4.12 -13.71 9.21
CA ALA A 200 3.81 -13.97 10.62
C ALA A 200 4.79 -13.28 11.58
N GLU A 201 6.06 -13.15 11.21
CA GLU A 201 7.09 -12.47 12.01
C GLU A 201 6.85 -10.96 12.18
N TYR A 202 6.03 -10.36 11.30
CA TYR A 202 5.70 -8.94 11.30
C TYR A 202 4.32 -8.65 11.89
N ASP A 203 3.46 -9.66 12.04
CA ASP A 203 2.15 -9.50 12.66
C ASP A 203 2.29 -9.27 14.17
N ARG A 204 1.61 -8.25 14.68
CA ARG A 204 1.67 -7.78 16.08
C ARG A 204 3.09 -7.53 16.59
N ILE A 205 3.99 -7.15 15.71
CA ILE A 205 5.39 -6.96 16.08
C ILE A 205 5.55 -5.78 17.06
N THR A 206 6.35 -6.00 18.11
CA THR A 206 6.69 -4.99 19.12
C THR A 206 8.18 -4.62 19.13
N THR A 207 9.00 -5.34 18.36
CA THR A 207 10.43 -5.02 18.21
C THR A 207 10.65 -3.96 17.12
N THR A 208 11.69 -3.15 17.32
CA THR A 208 12.10 -2.09 16.37
C THR A 208 13.09 -2.57 15.32
N HIS A 209 13.78 -3.70 15.56
CA HIS A 209 14.87 -4.18 14.70
C HIS A 209 14.42 -4.87 13.40
N LEU A 210 13.18 -5.32 13.35
CA LEU A 210 12.56 -5.89 12.16
C LEU A 210 11.70 -4.80 11.51
N ILE A 211 12.10 -4.40 10.31
CA ILE A 211 11.51 -3.26 9.61
C ILE A 211 10.69 -3.78 8.44
N HIS A 212 11.31 -4.43 7.46
CA HIS A 212 10.65 -4.95 6.27
C HIS A 212 11.33 -6.23 5.77
N PRO A 213 10.63 -7.11 5.03
CA PRO A 213 11.25 -8.25 4.36
C PRO A 213 12.25 -7.78 3.30
N ASP A 214 13.29 -8.57 3.05
CA ASP A 214 14.29 -8.28 2.02
C ASP A 214 13.74 -8.39 0.59
N GLU A 215 12.65 -9.14 0.41
CA GLU A 215 12.13 -9.51 -0.91
C GLU A 215 10.70 -9.04 -1.12
N TRP A 216 10.44 -8.48 -2.31
CA TRP A 216 9.08 -8.21 -2.80
C TRP A 216 8.37 -9.50 -3.19
N LYS A 217 7.53 -10.02 -2.28
CA LYS A 217 6.81 -11.29 -2.47
C LYS A 217 5.29 -11.24 -2.19
N PRO A 218 4.54 -10.17 -2.55
CA PRO A 218 3.08 -10.25 -2.47
C PRO A 218 2.53 -11.34 -3.39
N PHE A 219 1.37 -11.87 -3.03
CA PHE A 219 0.55 -12.64 -3.95
C PHE A 219 -0.17 -11.70 -4.91
N ALA A 220 -0.46 -12.19 -6.10
CA ALA A 220 -1.10 -11.43 -7.16
C ALA A 220 -2.18 -12.30 -7.80
N PRO A 221 -3.34 -11.70 -8.15
CA PRO A 221 -4.34 -12.39 -8.93
C PRO A 221 -3.75 -13.01 -10.20
N SER A 222 -4.24 -14.18 -10.58
CA SER A 222 -3.77 -14.98 -11.72
C SER A 222 -3.80 -14.22 -13.06
N GLY A 223 -4.68 -13.22 -13.19
CA GLY A 223 -4.79 -12.35 -14.36
C GLY A 223 -3.70 -11.28 -14.48
N ILE A 224 -2.86 -11.08 -13.45
CA ILE A 224 -1.75 -10.11 -13.44
C ILE A 224 -0.48 -10.75 -12.89
N ARG A 225 0.64 -10.01 -12.90
CA ARG A 225 1.91 -10.47 -12.33
C ARG A 225 2.20 -9.74 -11.02
N ARG A 226 3.04 -10.35 -10.18
CA ARG A 226 3.54 -9.75 -8.92
C ARG A 226 4.15 -8.36 -9.09
N LYS A 227 4.76 -8.08 -10.26
CA LYS A 227 5.34 -6.78 -10.57
C LYS A 227 4.29 -5.68 -10.80
N ASP A 228 3.03 -6.06 -11.03
CA ASP A 228 1.91 -5.16 -11.29
C ASP A 228 1.15 -4.81 -9.98
N ILE A 229 1.53 -5.41 -8.85
CA ILE A 229 1.04 -5.03 -7.51
C ILE A 229 1.61 -3.67 -7.13
N ALA A 230 0.74 -2.74 -6.75
CA ALA A 230 1.10 -1.37 -6.44
C ALA A 230 1.64 -1.24 -5.01
N ALA A 231 0.99 -1.88 -4.04
CA ALA A 231 1.37 -1.87 -2.63
C ALA A 231 1.17 -3.25 -1.99
N TRP A 232 1.89 -3.54 -0.92
CA TRP A 232 1.77 -4.79 -0.18
C TRP A 232 1.77 -4.53 1.32
N GLN A 233 0.70 -4.93 2.01
CA GLN A 233 0.67 -5.02 3.46
C GLN A 233 1.26 -6.36 3.89
N TYR A 234 2.44 -6.32 4.49
CA TYR A 234 3.18 -7.52 4.87
C TYR A 234 3.14 -7.81 6.37
N GLY A 235 2.63 -6.88 7.19
CA GLY A 235 2.44 -7.08 8.62
C GLY A 235 1.30 -6.24 9.17
N LYS A 236 0.61 -6.78 10.18
CA LYS A 236 -0.59 -6.19 10.78
C LYS A 236 -0.44 -5.85 12.25
N ASP A 237 -1.28 -4.94 12.74
CA ASP A 237 -1.48 -4.61 14.16
C ASP A 237 -0.16 -4.36 14.93
N CYS A 238 0.80 -3.72 14.26
CA CYS A 238 2.14 -3.51 14.77
C CYS A 238 2.14 -2.47 15.90
N HIS A 239 2.99 -2.70 16.91
CA HIS A 239 3.23 -1.78 18.03
C HIS A 239 1.95 -1.25 18.69
N ALA A 240 1.02 -2.16 19.00
CA ALA A 240 -0.22 -1.84 19.70
C ALA A 240 0.04 -1.09 21.02
N ILE A 241 -0.73 -0.02 21.25
CA ILE A 241 -0.59 0.88 22.39
C ILE A 241 -1.94 1.57 22.69
N GLY A 242 -2.16 2.00 23.94
CA GLY A 242 -3.35 2.78 24.30
C GLY A 242 -3.32 4.22 23.76
N ASP A 243 -4.47 4.72 23.31
CA ASP A 243 -4.74 6.14 23.14
C ASP A 243 -5.09 6.83 24.49
N GLU A 244 -5.44 8.12 24.46
CA GLU A 244 -5.86 8.87 25.66
C GLU A 244 -7.14 8.34 26.34
N ASN A 245 -7.89 7.46 25.66
CA ASN A 245 -9.12 6.85 26.16
C ASN A 245 -8.93 5.35 26.47
N ASP A 246 -7.68 4.89 26.63
CA ASP A 246 -7.30 3.49 26.84
C ASP A 246 -7.78 2.53 25.73
N ARG A 247 -8.05 3.04 24.52
CA ARG A 247 -8.37 2.20 23.36
C ARG A 247 -7.08 1.71 22.73
N GLU A 248 -6.99 0.41 22.46
CA GLU A 248 -5.85 -0.14 21.71
C GLU A 248 -5.86 0.43 20.28
N VAL A 249 -4.78 1.11 19.92
CA VAL A 249 -4.52 1.61 18.57
C VAL A 249 -3.22 0.99 18.06
N CYS A 250 -3.17 0.75 16.76
CA CYS A 250 -2.05 0.11 16.08
C CYS A 250 -1.96 0.59 14.62
N PHE A 251 -0.92 0.14 13.92
CA PHE A 251 -0.74 0.38 12.50
C PHE A 251 -0.29 -0.89 11.78
N ASN A 252 -0.61 -0.97 10.49
CA ASN A 252 -0.11 -2.00 9.60
C ASN A 252 1.10 -1.46 8.83
N ILE A 253 1.98 -2.35 8.40
CA ILE A 253 3.20 -1.99 7.69
C ILE A 253 3.14 -2.44 6.23
N ASN A 254 3.59 -1.56 5.34
CA ASN A 254 3.41 -1.68 3.91
C ASN A 254 4.68 -1.37 3.13
N LEU A 255 4.76 -1.97 1.94
CA LEU A 255 5.81 -1.70 0.97
C LEU A 255 5.22 -1.30 -0.38
N ILE A 256 5.95 -0.42 -1.06
CA ILE A 256 5.77 -0.10 -2.48
C ILE A 256 7.09 -0.32 -3.19
N ARG A 257 7.05 -0.97 -4.36
CA ARG A 257 8.24 -1.18 -5.17
C ARG A 257 8.48 -0.08 -6.21
N ASN A 258 7.40 0.55 -6.69
CA ASN A 258 7.43 1.53 -7.77
C ASN A 258 7.09 2.93 -7.23
N GLU A 259 8.09 3.81 -7.15
CA GLU A 259 7.94 5.19 -6.69
C GLU A 259 6.88 5.99 -7.49
N ALA A 260 6.63 5.62 -8.76
CA ALA A 260 5.59 6.23 -9.57
C ALA A 260 4.19 6.10 -8.93
N VAL A 261 3.95 5.05 -8.15
CA VAL A 261 2.68 4.87 -7.42
C VAL A 261 2.51 5.99 -6.38
N ILE A 262 3.57 6.34 -5.67
CA ILE A 262 3.53 7.37 -4.63
C ILE A 262 3.44 8.75 -5.27
N THR A 263 4.27 9.02 -6.27
CA THR A 263 4.38 10.36 -6.88
C THR A 263 3.17 10.72 -7.74
N ASN A 264 2.54 9.75 -8.40
CA ASN A 264 1.43 10.02 -9.33
C ASN A 264 0.05 9.75 -8.73
N HIS A 265 -0.06 8.94 -7.67
CA HIS A 265 -1.36 8.44 -7.19
C HIS A 265 -1.58 8.62 -5.69
N MET A 266 -0.63 9.23 -4.98
CA MET A 266 -0.80 9.62 -3.57
C MET A 266 -0.60 11.13 -3.43
N PHE A 267 -1.36 11.75 -2.55
CA PHE A 267 -1.42 13.20 -2.41
C PHE A 267 -0.63 13.69 -1.19
#